data_AF-A0A8T5XE51-F1
#
_entry.id   AF-A0A8T5XE51-F1
#
_cell.length_a   1.000
_cell.length_b   1.000
_cell.length_c   1.000
_cell.angle_alpha   90.00
_cell.angle_beta   90.00
_cell.angle_gamma   90.00
#
_symmetry.space_group_name_H-M   'P 1'
#
loop_
_entity.id
_entity.type
_entity.pdbx_description
1 polymer ?
#
loop_
_entity_poly.entity_id
_entity_poly.type
_entity_poly.pdbx_seq_one_letter_code
_entity_poly.pdbx_strand_id
1 'polypeptide(L)'
;MGNNKGITLIEIIVSIAIIGIISLTFLSIFSDGFINIISSGKKSKAVAKSRLVINDMLSDKKKFNLDENEVKEYLNSVIDNYDNTNYTLSSDTKEINEKEIKVYKLSVTVTYYKDRKVSLKTAIPKGSSQ
;
A
#
# COMPACT_ATOMS: atom_id res chain seq x y z
N MET A 1 37.17 48.62 29.35
CA MET A 1 36.52 48.10 30.57
C MET A 1 35.42 47.15 30.14
N GLY A 2 35.57 45.85 30.44
CA GLY A 2 34.69 44.79 29.96
C GLY A 2 33.36 44.79 30.72
N ASN A 3 32.26 44.84 29.98
CA ASN A 3 30.91 44.85 30.54
C ASN A 3 30.46 43.40 30.79
N ASN A 4 31.01 42.75 31.81
CA ASN A 4 30.68 41.36 32.17
C ASN A 4 29.37 41.33 32.95
N LYS A 5 28.24 41.56 32.29
CA LYS A 5 26.92 41.26 32.86
C LYS A 5 26.75 39.73 32.86
N GLY A 6 26.81 39.13 34.05
CA GLY A 6 26.52 37.70 34.23
C GLY A 6 25.07 37.39 33.89
N ILE A 7 24.82 36.16 33.41
CA ILE A 7 23.46 35.66 33.17
C ILE A 7 22.71 35.62 34.50
N THR A 8 21.49 36.16 34.53
CA THR A 8 20.66 36.13 35.74
C THR A 8 19.93 34.80 35.89
N LEU A 9 19.65 34.38 37.13
CA LEU A 9 18.93 33.13 37.39
C LEU A 9 17.54 33.12 36.71
N ILE A 10 16.86 34.26 36.69
CA ILE A 10 15.55 34.41 36.06
C ILE A 10 15.63 34.21 34.54
N GLU A 11 16.69 34.70 33.91
CA GLU A 11 16.92 34.54 32.46
C GLU A 11 17.13 33.06 32.11
N ILE A 12 17.87 32.31 32.92
CA ILE A 12 18.04 30.85 32.76
C ILE A 12 16.70 30.13 32.85
N ILE A 13 15.90 30.44 33.86
CA ILE A 13 14.59 29.80 34.07
C ILE A 13 13.66 30.09 32.88
N VAL A 14 13.61 31.35 32.43
CA VAL A 14 12.79 31.75 31.29
C VAL A 14 13.28 31.09 30.00
N SER A 15 14.60 31.01 29.76
CA SER A 15 15.13 30.30 28.59
C SER A 15 14.78 28.82 28.58
N ILE A 16 14.90 28.12 29.71
CA ILE A 16 14.52 26.70 29.83
C ILE A 16 13.01 26.54 29.60
N ALA A 17 12.19 27.46 30.13
CA ALA A 17 10.74 27.43 29.92
C ALA A 17 10.38 27.58 28.42
N ILE A 18 11.03 28.53 27.73
CA ILE A 18 10.83 28.73 26.29
C ILE A 18 11.24 27.48 25.50
N ILE A 19 12.42 26.90 25.79
CA ILE A 19 12.89 25.68 25.15
C ILE A 19 11.92 24.52 25.39
N GLY A 20 11.37 24.39 26.61
CA GLY A 20 10.39 23.38 26.95
C GLY A 20 9.11 23.49 26.12
N ILE A 21 8.56 24.71 26.00
CA ILE A 21 7.37 24.98 25.18
C ILE A 21 7.62 24.62 23.71
N ILE A 22 8.76 25.04 23.17
CA ILE A 22 9.17 24.74 21.79
C ILE A 22 9.34 23.23 21.59
N SER A 23 9.92 22.52 22.56
CA SER A 23 10.15 21.07 22.45
C SER A 23 8.83 20.29 22.37
N LEU A 24 7.79 20.73 23.08
CA LEU A 24 6.47 20.08 23.05
C LEU A 24 5.79 20.19 21.68
N THR A 25 5.95 21.32 20.97
CA THR A 25 5.37 21.47 19.63
C THR A 25 6.06 20.55 18.63
N PHE A 26 7.38 20.42 18.70
CA PHE A 26 8.13 19.49 17.86
C PHE A 26 7.81 18.03 18.15
N LEU A 27 7.56 17.66 19.41
CA LEU A 27 7.25 16.29 19.79
C LEU A 27 6.00 15.76 19.05
N SER A 28 4.96 16.59 18.93
CA SER A 28 3.74 16.21 18.19
C SER A 28 4.02 15.96 16.70
N ILE A 29 4.77 16.87 16.06
CA ILE A 29 5.15 16.76 14.64
C ILE A 29 5.95 15.47 14.39
N PHE A 30 6.91 15.16 15.26
CA PHE A 30 7.69 13.93 15.13
C PHE A 30 6.84 12.69 15.33
N SER A 31 5.94 12.67 16.32
CA SER A 31 5.03 11.55 16.57
C SER A 31 4.19 11.23 15.33
N ASP A 32 3.54 12.25 14.75
CA ASP A 32 2.74 12.08 13.54
C ASP A 32 3.58 11.68 12.32
N GLY A 33 4.78 12.26 12.20
CA GLY A 33 5.77 11.89 11.19
C GLY A 33 6.13 10.40 11.25
N PHE A 34 6.45 9.87 12.44
CA PHE A 34 6.77 8.46 12.63
C PHE A 34 5.59 7.53 12.29
N ILE A 35 4.39 7.88 12.71
CA ILE A 35 3.17 7.11 12.37
C ILE A 35 2.99 7.04 10.84
N ASN A 36 3.18 8.16 10.15
CA ASN A 36 3.06 8.22 8.70
C ASN A 36 4.16 7.44 7.97
N ILE A 37 5.40 7.48 8.45
CA ILE A 37 6.51 6.69 7.90
C ILE A 37 6.21 5.19 8.03
N ILE A 38 5.81 4.73 9.22
CA ILE A 38 5.46 3.33 9.46
C ILE A 38 4.29 2.90 8.58
N SER A 39 3.23 3.72 8.51
CA SER A 39 2.08 3.45 7.64
C SER A 39 2.48 3.38 6.16
N SER A 40 3.41 4.23 5.71
CA SER A 40 3.87 4.26 4.32
C SER A 40 4.72 3.03 3.99
N GLY A 41 5.57 2.57 4.92
CA GLY A 41 6.29 1.32 4.79
C GLY A 41 5.34 0.12 4.67
N LYS A 42 4.30 0.06 5.51
CA LYS A 42 3.25 -0.97 5.41
C LYS A 42 2.49 -0.91 4.09
N LYS A 43 2.15 0.30 3.60
CA LYS A 43 1.52 0.51 2.29
C LYS A 43 2.40 0.00 1.15
N SER A 44 3.70 0.31 1.18
CA SER A 44 4.66 -0.15 0.17
C SER A 44 4.72 -1.69 0.11
N LYS A 45 4.80 -2.35 1.27
CA LYS A 45 4.74 -3.82 1.35
C LYS A 45 3.43 -4.39 0.81
N ALA A 46 2.30 -3.75 1.08
CA ALA A 46 1.00 -4.17 0.56
C ALA A 46 0.91 -4.04 -0.96
N VAL A 47 1.39 -2.94 -1.54
CA VAL A 47 1.51 -2.77 -3.00
C VAL A 47 2.40 -3.86 -3.59
N ALA A 48 3.54 -4.14 -2.98
CA ALA A 48 4.45 -5.20 -3.45
C ALA A 48 3.78 -6.57 -3.43
N LYS A 49 3.07 -6.92 -2.34
CA LYS A 49 2.28 -8.16 -2.26
C LYS A 49 1.23 -8.25 -3.36
N SER A 50 0.43 -7.20 -3.56
CA SER A 50 -0.57 -7.18 -4.63
C SER A 50 0.05 -7.34 -6.03
N ARG A 51 1.25 -6.78 -6.26
CA ARG A 51 1.99 -6.95 -7.51
C ARG A 51 2.49 -8.38 -7.69
N LEU A 52 2.96 -9.04 -6.63
CA LEU A 52 3.37 -10.45 -6.71
C LEU A 52 2.20 -11.33 -7.15
N VAL A 53 1.04 -11.20 -6.50
CA VAL A 53 -0.17 -11.97 -6.88
C VAL A 53 -0.56 -11.73 -8.34
N ILE A 54 -0.54 -10.47 -8.79
CA ILE A 54 -0.85 -10.12 -10.19
C ILE A 54 0.19 -10.71 -11.14
N ASN A 55 1.48 -10.57 -10.81
CA ASN A 55 2.57 -11.07 -11.66
C ASN A 55 2.55 -12.58 -11.75
N ASP A 56 2.32 -13.30 -10.65
CA ASP A 56 2.22 -14.76 -10.64
C ASP A 56 1.08 -15.26 -11.52
N MET A 57 -0.02 -14.49 -11.60
CA MET A 57 -1.11 -14.78 -12.54
C MET A 57 -0.73 -14.47 -14.00
N LEU A 58 0.01 -13.38 -14.25
CA LEU A 58 0.42 -12.97 -15.59
C LEU A 58 1.58 -13.81 -16.17
N SER A 59 2.44 -14.38 -15.32
CA SER A 59 3.64 -15.10 -15.73
C SER A 59 3.35 -16.47 -16.33
N ASP A 60 2.19 -17.06 -16.03
CA ASP A 60 1.83 -18.37 -16.55
C ASP A 60 0.82 -18.24 -17.69
N LYS A 61 1.34 -18.29 -18.92
CA LYS A 61 0.52 -18.17 -20.14
C LYS A 61 -0.56 -19.23 -20.26
N LYS A 62 -0.40 -20.39 -19.62
CA LYS A 62 -1.44 -21.44 -19.63
C LYS A 62 -2.68 -21.02 -18.83
N LYS A 63 -2.51 -20.10 -17.87
CA LYS A 63 -3.60 -19.59 -17.02
C LYS A 63 -4.58 -18.67 -17.74
N PHE A 64 -4.23 -18.16 -18.93
CA PHE A 64 -5.12 -17.33 -19.73
C PHE A 64 -6.28 -18.11 -20.36
N ASN A 65 -6.14 -19.43 -20.50
CA ASN A 65 -7.18 -20.30 -21.07
C ASN A 65 -8.09 -20.93 -20.00
N LEU A 66 -7.85 -20.64 -18.72
CA LEU A 66 -8.61 -21.22 -17.63
C LEU A 66 -10.05 -20.68 -17.59
N ASP A 67 -10.95 -21.52 -17.11
CA ASP A 67 -12.29 -21.12 -16.71
C ASP A 67 -12.25 -20.21 -15.47
N GLU A 68 -13.30 -19.43 -15.24
CA GLU A 68 -13.38 -18.54 -14.08
C GLU A 68 -13.22 -19.27 -12.73
N ASN A 69 -13.73 -20.51 -12.62
CA ASN A 69 -13.62 -21.32 -11.41
C ASN A 69 -12.18 -21.77 -11.17
N GLU A 70 -11.49 -22.24 -12.21
CA GLU A 70 -10.07 -22.60 -12.15
C GLU A 70 -9.20 -21.39 -11.77
N VAL A 71 -9.51 -20.21 -12.32
CA VAL A 71 -8.82 -18.97 -11.92
C VAL A 71 -9.08 -18.64 -10.45
N LYS A 72 -10.31 -18.82 -9.96
CA LYS A 72 -10.65 -18.59 -8.54
C LYS A 72 -9.91 -19.58 -7.63
N GLU A 73 -9.88 -20.86 -7.97
CA GLU A 73 -9.18 -21.89 -7.22
C GLU A 73 -7.67 -21.58 -7.13
N TYR A 74 -7.06 -21.20 -8.25
CA TYR A 74 -5.68 -20.74 -8.26
C TYR A 74 -5.47 -19.51 -7.37
N LEU A 75 -6.32 -18.49 -7.49
CA LEU A 75 -6.20 -17.27 -6.69
C LEU A 75 -6.33 -17.57 -5.20
N ASN A 76 -7.23 -18.47 -4.80
CA ASN A 76 -7.33 -18.94 -3.42
C ASN A 76 -6.02 -19.58 -2.96
N SER A 77 -5.43 -20.49 -3.74
CA SER A 77 -4.15 -21.14 -3.40
C SER A 77 -2.99 -20.16 -3.24
N VAL A 78 -2.95 -19.09 -4.05
CA VAL A 78 -1.92 -18.05 -3.95
C VAL A 78 -2.18 -17.16 -2.73
N ILE A 79 -3.43 -16.75 -2.52
CA ILE A 79 -3.83 -15.77 -1.50
C ILE A 79 -3.81 -16.36 -0.09
N ASP A 80 -4.03 -17.66 0.08
CA ASP A 80 -3.90 -18.35 1.37
C ASP A 80 -2.49 -18.21 1.96
N ASN A 81 -1.48 -17.95 1.13
CA ASN A 81 -0.10 -17.66 1.57
C ASN A 81 0.11 -16.20 2.02
N TYR A 82 -0.92 -15.34 1.93
CA TYR A 82 -0.82 -13.90 2.21
C TYR A 82 -1.92 -13.40 3.15
N ASP A 83 -1.58 -13.23 4.43
CA ASP A 83 -2.45 -12.58 5.42
C ASP A 83 -3.01 -11.24 4.94
N ASN A 84 -4.29 -10.99 5.29
CA ASN A 84 -5.02 -9.75 5.04
C ASN A 84 -5.18 -9.36 3.55
N THR A 85 -5.13 -10.36 2.67
CA THR A 85 -5.31 -10.19 1.23
C THR A 85 -6.67 -10.74 0.82
N ASN A 86 -7.42 -9.94 0.07
CA ASN A 86 -8.68 -10.33 -0.55
C ASN A 86 -8.59 -10.05 -2.05
N TYR A 87 -9.43 -10.70 -2.85
CA TYR A 87 -9.53 -10.43 -4.28
C TYR A 87 -10.98 -10.37 -4.73
N THR A 88 -11.20 -9.68 -5.85
CA THR A 88 -12.44 -9.76 -6.60
C THR A 88 -12.09 -10.01 -8.06
N LEU A 89 -12.69 -11.05 -8.64
CA LEU A 89 -12.58 -11.40 -10.04
C LEU A 89 -13.91 -11.12 -10.74
N SER A 90 -13.86 -10.49 -11.92
CA SER A 90 -15.03 -10.24 -12.76
C SER A 90 -14.64 -10.42 -14.22
N SER A 91 -15.47 -11.11 -15.00
CA SER A 91 -15.33 -11.16 -16.45
C SER A 91 -15.91 -9.91 -17.09
N ASP A 92 -15.23 -9.38 -18.10
CA ASP A 92 -15.73 -8.30 -18.95
C ASP A 92 -15.32 -8.56 -20.40
N THR A 93 -15.93 -7.83 -21.34
CA THR A 93 -15.53 -7.84 -22.75
C THR A 93 -14.97 -6.48 -23.09
N LYS A 94 -13.80 -6.45 -23.74
CA LYS A 94 -13.20 -5.22 -24.26
C LYS A 94 -13.05 -5.32 -25.77
N GLU A 95 -13.48 -4.29 -26.46
CA GLU A 95 -13.23 -4.13 -27.88
C GLU A 95 -11.83 -3.52 -28.09
N ILE A 96 -10.98 -4.19 -28.86
CA ILE A 96 -9.66 -3.71 -29.24
C ILE A 96 -9.52 -3.94 -30.75
N ASN A 97 -9.33 -2.86 -31.52
CA ASN A 97 -9.18 -2.91 -32.99
C ASN A 97 -10.32 -3.70 -33.68
N GLU A 98 -11.59 -3.35 -33.37
CA GLU A 98 -12.80 -3.97 -33.95
C GLU A 98 -12.94 -5.49 -33.65
N LYS A 99 -12.15 -6.01 -32.70
CA LYS A 99 -12.26 -7.38 -32.20
C LYS A 99 -12.66 -7.37 -30.74
N GLU A 100 -13.73 -8.10 -30.42
CA GLU A 100 -14.13 -8.36 -29.05
C GLU A 100 -13.16 -9.35 -28.40
N ILE A 101 -12.51 -8.92 -27.33
CA ILE A 101 -11.63 -9.76 -26.52
C ILE A 101 -12.26 -9.89 -25.14
N LYS A 102 -12.53 -11.13 -24.72
CA LYS A 102 -12.95 -11.42 -23.34
C LYS A 102 -11.76 -11.20 -22.41
N VAL A 103 -11.97 -10.47 -21.32
CA VAL A 103 -10.95 -10.16 -20.33
C VAL A 103 -11.43 -10.47 -18.93
N TYR A 104 -10.52 -10.93 -18.07
CA TYR A 104 -10.74 -11.02 -16.64
C TYR A 104 -10.22 -9.75 -15.97
N LYS A 105 -11.11 -9.01 -15.30
CA LYS A 105 -10.76 -7.93 -14.38
C LYS A 105 -10.43 -8.54 -13.03
N LEU A 106 -9.14 -8.52 -12.68
CA LEU A 106 -8.68 -8.90 -11.35
C LEU A 106 -8.44 -7.63 -10.53
N SER A 107 -9.00 -7.60 -9.32
CA SER A 107 -8.72 -6.59 -8.32
C SER A 107 -8.21 -7.27 -7.05
N VAL A 108 -6.94 -7.06 -6.72
CA VAL A 108 -6.32 -7.58 -5.49
C VAL A 108 -6.32 -6.45 -4.46
N THR A 109 -6.90 -6.72 -3.29
CA THR A 109 -7.03 -5.76 -2.19
C THR A 109 -6.28 -6.27 -0.96
N VAL A 110 -5.29 -5.52 -0.50
CA VAL A 110 -4.51 -5.86 0.71
C VAL A 110 -4.80 -4.82 1.79
N THR A 111 -5.20 -5.29 2.98
CA THR A 111 -5.36 -4.45 4.17
C THR A 111 -4.03 -4.36 4.90
N TYR A 112 -3.52 -3.15 5.14
CA TYR A 112 -2.13 -2.97 5.61
C TYR A 112 -2.00 -2.18 6.93
N TYR A 113 -3.04 -1.48 7.37
CA TYR A 113 -3.04 -0.79 8.66
C TYR A 113 -4.46 -0.43 9.13
N LYS A 114 -4.95 -1.07 10.21
CA LYS A 114 -6.36 -0.98 10.64
C LYS A 114 -7.27 -1.18 9.42
N ASP A 115 -8.00 -0.15 9.01
CA ASP A 115 -8.92 -0.17 7.87
C ASP A 115 -8.32 0.38 6.56
N ARG A 116 -7.01 0.70 6.54
CA ARG A 116 -6.34 1.19 5.33
C ARG A 116 -6.06 0.04 4.38
N LYS A 117 -6.50 0.21 3.14
CA LYS A 117 -6.39 -0.80 2.08
C LYS A 117 -5.67 -0.24 0.86
N VAL A 118 -5.00 -1.11 0.11
CA VAL A 118 -4.52 -0.86 -1.24
C VAL A 118 -5.26 -1.82 -2.16
N SER A 119 -5.76 -1.32 -3.28
CA SER A 119 -6.35 -2.13 -4.34
C SER A 119 -5.54 -1.92 -5.62
N LEU A 120 -5.06 -3.01 -6.21
CA LEU A 120 -4.48 -3.02 -7.55
C LEU A 120 -5.43 -3.73 -8.49
N LYS A 121 -5.69 -3.11 -9.64
CA LYS A 121 -6.57 -3.63 -10.67
C LYS A 121 -5.76 -3.93 -11.92
N THR A 122 -6.01 -5.08 -12.52
CA THR A 122 -5.43 -5.47 -13.80
C THR A 122 -6.51 -6.11 -14.68
N ALA A 123 -6.30 -6.06 -15.99
CA ALA A 123 -7.13 -6.75 -16.96
C ALA A 123 -6.28 -7.80 -17.67
N ILE A 124 -6.79 -9.02 -17.69
CA ILE A 124 -6.08 -10.19 -18.18
C ILE A 124 -6.86 -10.72 -19.39
N PRO A 125 -6.26 -10.81 -20.59
CA PRO A 125 -6.95 -11.39 -21.73
C PRO A 125 -7.27 -12.86 -21.47
N LYS A 126 -8.51 -13.26 -21.76
CA LYS A 126 -8.89 -14.67 -21.81
C LYS A 126 -8.39 -15.19 -23.16
N GLY A 127 -7.50 -16.17 -23.12
CA GLY A 127 -7.01 -16.80 -24.34
C GLY A 127 -8.17 -17.47 -25.08
N SER A 128 -8.21 -17.25 -26.38
CA SER A 128 -9.11 -17.97 -27.28
C SER A 128 -8.54 -19.37 -27.44
N SER A 129 -9.23 -20.40 -26.91
CA SER A 129 -8.97 -21.78 -27.31
C SER A 129 -9.10 -21.84 -28.84
N GLN A 130 -7.97 -21.98 -29.53
CA GLN A 130 -7.91 -22.37 -30.94
C GLN A 130 -8.09 -23.88 -31.05
#